data_AF-A0A7C8Z4K3-F1
#
_entry.id   AF-A0A7C8Z4K3-F1
#
_cell.length_a   1.000
_cell.length_b   1.000
_cell.length_c   1.000
_cell.angle_alpha   90.00
_cell.angle_beta   90.00
_cell.angle_gamma   90.00
#
_symmetry.space_group_name_H-M   'P 1'
#
loop_
_entity.id
_entity.type
_entity.pdbx_description
1 polymer ?
#
loop_
_entity_poly.entity_id
_entity_poly.type
_entity_poly.pdbx_seq_one_letter_code
_entity_poly.pdbx_strand_id
1 'polypeptide(L)'
;VVMQLCLKKATFHLPSSMATKKLSLHLLILAFVCVHHAKCIDFNYPAVFNFGDSNSDTGDLAASGLEAIADTPPYGQTYFQKPNGRYCDGRLIIDFLSKYSS
;
A
#
# COMPACT_ATOMS: atom_id res chain seq x y z
N VAL A 1 3.02 11.21 5.48
CA VAL A 1 4.49 11.21 5.58
C VAL A 1 5.04 10.50 4.34
N VAL A 2 5.53 11.26 3.36
CA VAL A 2 6.19 10.69 2.17
C VAL A 2 7.69 10.89 2.37
N MET A 3 8.41 9.79 2.60
CA MET A 3 9.87 9.78 2.55
C MET A 3 10.28 9.67 1.08
N GLN A 4 10.87 10.74 0.54
CA GLN A 4 11.67 10.69 -0.68
C GLN A 4 13.12 10.42 -0.28
N LEU A 5 13.67 9.28 -0.71
CA LEU A 5 15.06 8.91 -0.46
C LEU A 5 15.90 9.37 -1.67
N CYS A 6 16.70 10.40 -1.46
CA CYS A 6 17.66 10.90 -2.44
C CYS A 6 18.92 10.03 -2.42
N LEU A 7 19.13 9.17 -3.44
CA LEU A 7 20.39 8.44 -3.59
C LEU A 7 21.43 9.29 -4.32
N LYS A 8 22.53 9.60 -3.64
CA LYS A 8 23.72 10.21 -4.21
C LYS A 8 24.58 9.13 -4.87
N LYS A 9 24.91 9.32 -6.14
CA LYS A 9 25.69 8.37 -6.96
C LYS A 9 27.17 8.44 -6.54
N ALA A 10 27.68 7.38 -5.92
CA ALA A 10 29.10 7.22 -5.63
C ALA A 10 29.79 6.54 -6.82
N THR A 11 30.81 7.20 -7.39
CA THR A 11 31.67 6.61 -8.42
C THR A 11 32.79 5.81 -7.77
N PHE A 12 32.78 4.50 -7.96
CA PHE A 12 33.78 3.56 -7.42
C PHE A 12 34.82 3.24 -8.51
N HIS A 13 36.09 3.50 -8.22
CA HIS A 13 37.22 3.15 -9.09
C HIS A 13 37.60 1.67 -8.88
N LEU A 14 37.57 0.85 -9.93
CA LEU A 14 37.81 -0.60 -9.88
C LEU A 14 39.32 -0.96 -9.98
N PRO A 15 39.83 -1.92 -9.18
CA PRO A 15 41.21 -2.41 -9.25
C PRO A 15 41.38 -3.55 -10.28
N SER A 16 42.62 -4.01 -10.48
CA SER A 16 43.09 -4.84 -11.61
C SER A 16 42.67 -6.33 -11.62
N SER A 17 42.69 -6.88 -12.84
CA SER A 17 42.12 -8.11 -13.45
C SER A 17 42.05 -9.45 -12.66
N MET A 18 42.87 -9.69 -11.64
CA MET A 18 42.81 -10.94 -10.85
C MET A 18 42.04 -10.80 -9.54
N ALA A 19 42.09 -9.61 -8.91
CA ALA A 19 41.29 -9.29 -7.74
C ALA A 19 39.81 -9.14 -8.13
N THR A 20 39.52 -8.68 -9.35
CA THR A 20 38.16 -8.52 -9.86
C THR A 20 37.41 -9.84 -10.02
N LYS A 21 38.06 -10.94 -10.46
CA LYS A 21 37.41 -12.25 -10.59
C LYS A 21 37.08 -12.87 -9.22
N LYS A 22 37.99 -12.76 -8.25
CA LYS A 22 37.74 -13.23 -6.88
C LYS A 22 36.68 -12.39 -6.16
N LEU A 23 36.74 -11.07 -6.33
CA LEU A 23 35.75 -10.14 -5.78
C LEU A 23 34.37 -10.36 -6.43
N SER A 24 34.33 -10.55 -7.74
CA SER A 24 33.11 -10.89 -8.48
C SER A 24 32.50 -12.20 -7.99
N LEU A 25 33.31 -13.23 -7.72
CA LEU A 25 32.83 -14.50 -7.19
C LEU A 25 32.25 -14.35 -5.76
N HIS A 26 32.93 -13.59 -4.89
CA HIS A 26 32.42 -13.33 -3.53
C HIS A 26 31.12 -12.52 -3.55
N LEU A 27 31.01 -11.51 -4.43
CA LEU A 27 29.79 -10.73 -4.62
C LEU A 27 28.64 -11.60 -5.15
N LEU A 28 28.93 -12.54 -6.06
CA LEU A 28 27.94 -13.48 -6.57
C LEU A 28 27.44 -14.42 -5.46
N ILE A 29 28.35 -15.01 -4.67
CA ILE A 29 28.00 -15.89 -3.54
C ILE A 29 27.18 -15.11 -2.51
N LEU A 30 27.58 -13.89 -2.18
CA LEU A 30 26.85 -13.02 -1.26
C LEU A 30 25.44 -12.71 -1.80
N ALA A 31 25.30 -12.39 -3.08
CA ALA A 31 24.00 -12.14 -3.70
C ALA A 31 23.09 -13.38 -3.64
N PHE A 32 23.62 -14.57 -3.94
CA PHE A 32 22.87 -15.83 -3.81
C PHE A 32 22.44 -16.09 -2.36
N VAL A 33 23.34 -15.92 -1.39
CA VAL A 33 23.01 -16.07 0.05
C VAL A 33 21.96 -15.05 0.48
N CYS A 34 22.07 -13.79 0.04
CA CYS A 34 21.10 -12.73 0.33
C CYS A 34 19.72 -13.03 -0.26
N VAL A 35 19.63 -13.51 -1.50
CA VAL A 35 18.36 -13.91 -2.12
C VAL A 35 17.77 -15.13 -1.42
N HIS A 36 18.61 -16.10 -1.02
CA HIS A 36 18.18 -17.31 -0.32
C HIS A 36 17.67 -17.04 1.11
N HIS A 37 18.16 -15.97 1.74
CA HIS A 37 17.74 -15.51 3.06
C HIS A 37 16.79 -14.31 3.02
N ALA A 38 16.43 -13.81 1.83
CA ALA A 38 15.43 -12.79 1.67
C ALA A 38 14.09 -13.39 2.07
N LYS A 39 13.69 -13.17 3.32
CA LYS A 39 12.32 -13.43 3.74
C LYS A 39 11.43 -12.41 3.03
N CYS A 40 10.52 -12.89 2.19
CA CYS A 40 9.38 -12.07 1.81
C CYS A 40 8.57 -11.84 3.09
N ILE A 41 8.25 -10.58 3.38
CA ILE A 41 7.19 -10.29 4.33
C ILE A 41 5.90 -10.62 3.58
N ASP A 42 5.24 -11.69 4.01
CA ASP A 42 3.90 -12.00 3.55
C ASP A 42 2.93 -11.07 4.28
N PHE A 43 2.39 -10.08 3.57
CA PHE A 43 1.42 -9.12 4.11
C PHE A 43 0.00 -9.69 4.04
N ASN A 44 -0.18 -10.91 4.56
CA ASN A 44 -1.48 -11.54 4.70
C ASN A 44 -2.19 -11.00 5.94
N TYR A 45 -2.88 -9.88 5.77
CA TYR A 45 -3.70 -9.27 6.81
C TYR A 45 -5.15 -9.70 6.61
N PRO A 46 -5.67 -10.66 7.38
CA PRO A 46 -7.02 -11.21 7.16
C PRO A 46 -8.14 -10.18 7.42
N ALA A 47 -7.81 -9.05 8.04
CA ALA A 47 -8.75 -7.97 8.30
C ALA A 47 -8.04 -6.62 8.39
N VAL A 48 -8.77 -5.57 8.02
CA VAL A 48 -8.39 -4.17 8.22
C VAL A 48 -9.43 -3.52 9.12
N PHE A 49 -8.98 -2.96 10.26
CA PHE A 49 -9.82 -2.18 11.15
C PHE A 49 -9.62 -0.71 10.83
N ASN A 50 -10.68 -0.05 10.39
CA ASN A 50 -10.69 1.37 10.09
C ASN A 50 -11.48 2.12 11.17
N PHE A 51 -10.90 3.21 11.69
CA PHE A 51 -11.53 4.10 12.65
C PHE A 51 -11.48 5.51 12.09
N GLY A 52 -12.52 6.32 12.32
CA GLY A 52 -12.53 7.69 11.85
C GLY A 52 -13.91 8.32 11.87
N ASP A 53 -14.09 9.25 10.95
CA ASP A 53 -15.32 10.00 10.70
C ASP A 53 -15.93 9.60 9.34
N SER A 54 -16.84 10.43 8.84
CA SER A 54 -17.57 10.20 7.59
C SER A 54 -16.67 10.00 6.36
N ASN A 55 -15.42 10.44 6.37
CA ASN A 55 -14.47 10.23 5.26
C ASN A 55 -13.95 8.79 5.16
N SER A 56 -14.08 8.00 6.22
CA SER A 56 -13.68 6.60 6.25
C SER A 56 -14.84 5.65 6.52
N ASP A 57 -16.00 6.17 6.91
CA ASP A 57 -17.23 5.40 7.11
C ASP A 57 -17.76 4.79 5.81
N THR A 58 -17.79 3.46 5.74
CA THR A 58 -18.29 2.70 4.59
C THR A 58 -19.78 2.39 4.65
N GLY A 59 -20.50 2.89 5.64
CA GLY A 59 -21.95 2.71 5.82
C GLY A 59 -22.39 2.37 7.25
N ASP A 60 -21.51 2.45 8.25
CA ASP A 60 -21.82 2.16 9.65
C ASP A 60 -22.83 3.15 10.22
N LEU A 61 -22.68 4.46 9.92
CA LEU A 61 -23.65 5.45 10.41
C LEU A 61 -25.04 5.24 9.78
N ALA A 62 -25.10 4.95 8.47
CA ALA A 62 -26.35 4.61 7.80
C ALA A 62 -26.98 3.34 8.37
N ALA A 63 -26.19 2.28 8.58
CA ALA A 63 -26.66 1.02 9.16
C ALA A 63 -27.13 1.15 10.62
N SER A 64 -26.58 2.11 11.37
CA SER A 64 -27.04 2.40 12.74
C SER A 64 -28.44 3.00 12.81
N GLY A 65 -28.96 3.54 11.69
CA GLY A 65 -30.24 4.23 11.64
C GLY A 65 -30.25 5.59 12.37
N LEU A 66 -29.10 6.06 12.84
CA LEU A 66 -28.98 7.33 13.56
C LEU A 66 -29.03 8.53 12.62
N GLU A 67 -28.54 8.37 11.39
CA GLU A 67 -28.53 9.40 10.36
C GLU A 67 -28.65 8.78 8.96
N ALA A 68 -29.57 9.30 8.13
CA ALA A 68 -29.88 8.74 6.81
C ALA A 68 -29.56 9.72 5.65
N ILE A 69 -28.78 10.78 5.91
CA ILE A 69 -28.44 11.79 4.89
C ILE A 69 -27.70 11.12 3.72
N ALA A 70 -26.76 10.23 4.03
CA ALA A 70 -25.98 9.48 3.05
C ALA A 70 -26.79 8.44 2.22
N ASP A 71 -28.06 8.20 2.57
CA ASP A 71 -28.99 7.33 1.82
C ASP A 71 -29.83 8.09 0.78
N THR A 72 -29.49 9.36 0.54
CA THR A 72 -30.17 10.22 -0.44
C THR A 72 -29.18 10.81 -1.47
N PRO A 73 -29.64 11.28 -2.64
CA PRO A 73 -28.79 12.04 -3.54
C PRO A 73 -28.16 13.27 -2.85
N PRO A 74 -26.89 13.61 -3.15
CA PRO A 74 -26.08 13.12 -4.26
C PRO A 74 -25.17 11.93 -3.92
N TYR A 75 -25.28 11.31 -2.75
CA TYR A 75 -24.33 10.30 -2.31
C TYR A 75 -24.39 9.02 -3.16
N GLY A 76 -23.22 8.51 -3.55
CA GLY A 76 -23.04 7.32 -4.39
C GLY A 76 -23.45 7.41 -5.86
N GLN A 77 -23.91 8.54 -6.41
CA GLN A 77 -24.33 8.66 -7.81
C GLN A 77 -23.20 8.44 -8.81
N THR A 78 -22.01 9.01 -8.61
CA THR A 78 -20.91 8.95 -9.59
C THR A 78 -20.36 7.53 -9.74
N TYR A 79 -20.12 6.81 -8.65
CA TYR A 79 -19.50 5.47 -8.72
C TYR A 79 -20.49 4.32 -8.56
N PHE A 80 -21.37 4.38 -7.56
CA PHE A 80 -22.28 3.28 -7.22
C PHE A 80 -23.63 3.37 -7.96
N GLN A 81 -23.92 4.52 -8.59
CA GLN A 81 -25.14 4.83 -9.32
C GLN A 81 -26.41 4.77 -8.44
N LYS A 82 -26.24 4.81 -7.12
CA LYS A 82 -27.30 4.85 -6.10
C LYS A 82 -26.70 5.25 -4.75
N PRO A 83 -27.51 5.76 -3.81
CA PRO A 83 -27.09 5.91 -2.43
C PRO A 83 -26.58 4.59 -1.85
N ASN A 84 -25.50 4.70 -1.09
CA ASN A 84 -24.73 3.57 -0.58
C ASN A 84 -24.38 3.73 0.92
N GLY A 85 -25.00 4.68 1.61
CA GLY A 85 -24.76 4.96 3.02
C GLY A 85 -23.43 5.67 3.32
N ARG A 86 -22.69 6.14 2.31
CA ARG A 86 -21.41 6.84 2.50
C ARG A 86 -21.54 8.33 2.21
N TYR A 87 -20.83 9.17 2.97
CA TYR A 87 -20.77 10.63 2.74
C TYR A 87 -19.85 11.00 1.56
N CYS A 88 -19.97 10.27 0.45
CA CYS A 88 -19.21 10.47 -0.76
C CYS A 88 -20.06 10.09 -1.99
N ASP A 89 -19.88 10.81 -3.09
CA ASP A 89 -20.49 10.47 -4.38
C ASP A 89 -19.75 9.29 -5.09
N GLY A 90 -18.62 8.87 -4.53
CA GLY A 90 -17.72 7.88 -5.10
C GLY A 90 -17.11 6.94 -4.08
N ARG A 91 -15.93 6.41 -4.41
CA ARG A 91 -15.14 5.57 -3.50
C ARG A 91 -14.39 6.41 -2.46
N LEU A 92 -14.24 5.85 -1.28
CA LEU A 92 -13.40 6.38 -0.20
C LEU A 92 -11.95 5.93 -0.39
N ILE A 93 -11.01 6.60 0.28
CA ILE A 93 -9.59 6.22 0.23
C ILE A 93 -9.37 4.76 0.69
N ILE A 94 -10.16 4.29 1.66
CA ILE A 94 -10.08 2.92 2.18
C ILE A 94 -10.41 1.86 1.12
N ASP A 95 -11.24 2.16 0.12
CA ASP A 95 -11.55 1.24 -0.99
C ASP A 95 -10.34 1.00 -1.91
N PHE A 96 -9.38 1.92 -1.92
CA PHE A 96 -8.14 1.76 -2.69
C PHE A 96 -7.05 1.06 -1.89
N LEU A 97 -7.03 1.26 -0.58
CA LEU A 97 -6.07 0.63 0.33
C LEU A 97 -6.40 -0.84 0.58
N SER A 98 -7.68 -1.19 0.69
CA SER A 98 -8.13 -2.57 0.95
C SER A 98 -7.73 -3.56 -0.16
N LYS A 99 -7.47 -3.07 -1.38
CA LYS A 99 -6.98 -3.89 -2.50
C LYS A 99 -5.63 -4.57 -2.24
N TYR A 100 -4.88 -4.09 -1.26
CA TYR A 100 -3.54 -4.58 -0.94
C TYR A 100 -3.51 -5.44 0.33
N SER A 101 -4.66 -5.74 0.94
CA SER A 101 -4.77 -6.50 2.19
C SER A 101 -5.30 -7.92 1.96
N SER A 102 -4.79 -8.62 0.95
CA SER A 102 -5.32 -9.93 0.53
C SER A 102 -4.78 -11.12 1.32
#